data_AF-A0A4Q4UZ60-F1
#
_entry.id   AF-A0A4Q4UZ60-F1
#
_cell.length_a   1.000
_cell.length_b   1.000
_cell.length_c   1.000
_cell.angle_alpha   90.00
_cell.angle_beta   90.00
_cell.angle_gamma   90.00
#
_symmetry.space_group_name_H-M   'P 1'
#
loop_
_entity.id
_entity.type
_entity.pdbx_description
1 polymer ?
#
loop_
_entity_poly.entity_id
_entity_poly.type
_entity_poly.pdbx_seq_one_letter_code
_entity_poly.pdbx_strand_id
1 'polypeptide(L)'
;MLTCAGNSNWQQHWARPDEFHGSSNTWAYFEVKQLDVQMRYRWYKMNIFIRWLAPTKQTIILAFDTRSPITERIPGSLQDPGSNSLGDPFWVYARLAADLVDLQDSAVWAIRNKVRAIETERKPIGKPQPDYRHLHDVARHAIHVSESLNVATETMEGILVQHNNFLSQNFPFQKTNTDTSEDIHRQLLFCKDMLSSLRHRHFPLRSL
;
A
#
# COMPACT_ATOMS: atom_id res chain seq x y z
N MET A 1 1.93 -16.23 -27.79
CA MET A 1 0.80 -15.44 -28.34
C MET A 1 -0.26 -15.36 -27.24
N LEU A 2 -0.15 -14.36 -26.38
CA LEU A 2 -1.18 -13.95 -25.42
C LEU A 2 -1.18 -12.43 -25.49
N THR A 3 -2.26 -11.89 -26.00
CA THR A 3 -2.47 -10.47 -26.30
C THR A 3 -2.73 -9.71 -25.01
N CYS A 4 -1.84 -8.76 -24.69
CA CYS A 4 -2.09 -7.74 -23.68
C CYS A 4 -3.10 -6.74 -24.27
N ALA A 5 -4.37 -6.90 -23.92
CA ALA A 5 -5.42 -5.92 -24.16
C ALA A 5 -6.19 -5.75 -22.85
N GLY A 6 -5.70 -4.84 -22.01
CA GLY A 6 -6.37 -4.38 -20.81
C GLY A 6 -6.37 -2.87 -20.84
N ASN A 7 -7.38 -2.29 -21.51
CA ASN A 7 -7.65 -0.87 -21.54
C ASN A 7 -7.72 -0.32 -20.10
N SER A 8 -6.76 0.51 -19.73
CA SER A 8 -6.75 1.28 -18.49
C SER A 8 -7.78 2.41 -18.61
N ASN A 9 -9.04 2.10 -18.31
CA ASN A 9 -10.14 3.06 -18.30
C ASN A 9 -10.90 3.10 -16.96
N TRP A 10 -10.21 2.80 -15.85
CA TRP A 10 -10.81 2.78 -14.50
C TRP A 10 -10.71 4.12 -13.74
N GLN A 11 -10.06 5.14 -14.31
CA GLN A 11 -9.77 6.39 -13.62
C GLN A 11 -10.83 7.50 -13.79
N GLN A 12 -11.80 7.38 -14.71
CA GLN A 12 -12.62 8.53 -15.12
C GLN A 12 -14.05 8.63 -14.56
N HIS A 13 -14.47 7.79 -13.61
CA HIS A 13 -15.91 7.72 -13.27
C HIS A 13 -16.25 7.78 -11.77
N TRP A 14 -15.69 8.72 -11.00
CA TRP A 14 -15.87 8.71 -9.52
C TRP A 14 -16.31 10.02 -8.85
N ALA A 15 -16.75 11.02 -9.61
CA ALA A 15 -17.45 12.18 -9.04
C ALA A 15 -18.88 12.22 -9.58
N ARG A 16 -19.81 11.48 -8.95
CA ARG A 16 -21.24 11.85 -9.01
C ARG A 16 -21.51 12.72 -7.78
N PRO A 17 -21.74 14.03 -7.97
CA PRO A 17 -22.03 14.95 -6.88
C PRO A 17 -23.53 14.96 -6.60
N ASP A 18 -24.04 13.91 -5.95
CA ASP A 18 -25.36 13.90 -5.31
C ASP A 18 -25.20 13.15 -3.96
N GLU A 19 -25.76 13.52 -2.81
CA GLU A 19 -26.51 14.68 -2.34
C GLU A 19 -26.67 14.46 -0.81
N PHE A 20 -25.65 14.76 -0.03
CA PHE A 20 -25.80 15.03 1.41
C PHE A 20 -24.70 16.05 1.75
N HIS A 21 -25.12 17.28 2.05
CA HIS A 21 -24.21 18.39 2.33
C HIS A 21 -23.21 18.00 3.44
N GLY A 22 -21.98 17.66 3.05
CA GLY A 22 -20.88 17.34 3.97
C GLY A 22 -20.51 15.87 4.15
N SER A 23 -20.79 14.93 3.22
CA SER A 23 -20.16 13.60 3.28
C SER A 23 -19.05 13.42 2.24
N SER A 24 -17.94 12.77 2.62
CA SER A 24 -16.81 12.45 1.72
C SER A 24 -16.61 10.94 1.65
N ASN A 25 -16.35 10.41 0.45
CA ASN A 25 -16.11 8.99 0.22
C ASN A 25 -14.76 8.80 -0.49
N THR A 26 -14.00 7.82 -0.06
CA THR A 26 -12.73 7.43 -0.68
C THR A 26 -12.53 5.92 -0.57
N TRP A 27 -11.74 5.35 -1.46
CA TRP A 27 -11.38 3.94 -1.42
C TRP A 27 -9.93 3.76 -1.85
N ALA A 28 -9.30 2.71 -1.33
CA ALA A 28 -7.96 2.30 -1.70
C ALA A 28 -7.83 0.78 -1.71
N TYR A 29 -6.96 0.29 -2.59
CA TYR A 29 -6.61 -1.11 -2.71
C TYR A 29 -5.11 -1.26 -2.51
N PHE A 30 -4.72 -2.13 -1.58
CA PHE A 30 -3.33 -2.53 -1.42
C PHE A 30 -3.21 -4.05 -1.45
N GLU A 31 -2.14 -4.51 -2.08
CA GLU A 31 -1.80 -5.93 -2.13
C GLU A 31 -0.30 -6.09 -1.89
N VAL A 32 0.07 -7.11 -1.12
CA VAL A 32 1.48 -7.42 -0.80
C VAL A 32 1.70 -8.92 -0.95
N LYS A 33 2.71 -9.30 -1.74
CA LYS A 33 3.15 -10.69 -1.83
C LYS A 33 4.24 -10.98 -0.80
N GLN A 34 3.91 -11.77 0.23
CA GLN A 34 4.88 -12.18 1.23
C GLN A 34 5.40 -13.59 0.92
N LEU A 35 6.71 -13.76 0.91
CA LEU A 35 7.35 -15.07 0.89
C LEU A 35 7.77 -15.51 2.30
N ASP A 36 7.73 -16.81 2.54
CA ASP A 36 8.36 -17.45 3.69
C ASP A 36 9.73 -18.05 3.37
N VAL A 37 10.37 -18.60 4.40
CA VAL A 37 11.68 -19.25 4.29
C VAL A 37 11.67 -20.51 3.42
N GLN A 38 10.51 -21.14 3.15
CA GLN A 38 10.37 -22.29 2.27
C GLN A 38 9.93 -21.93 0.84
N MET A 39 9.98 -20.65 0.44
CA MET A 39 9.50 -20.17 -0.88
C MET A 39 7.99 -20.34 -1.08
N ARG A 40 7.23 -20.61 -0.03
CA ARG A 40 5.77 -20.49 -0.09
C ARG A 40 5.41 -19.02 0.00
N TYR A 41 4.30 -18.66 -0.62
CA TYR A 41 3.85 -17.28 -0.64
C TYR A 41 2.40 -17.15 -0.19
N ARG A 42 2.07 -15.96 0.28
CA ARG A 42 0.71 -15.52 0.53
C ARG A 42 0.53 -14.10 0.05
N TRP A 43 -0.70 -13.79 -0.33
CA TRP A 43 -1.11 -12.44 -0.68
C TRP A 43 -1.84 -11.83 0.51
N TYR A 44 -1.38 -10.66 0.93
CA TYR A 44 -2.10 -9.80 1.86
C TYR A 44 -2.84 -8.75 1.07
N LYS A 45 -4.11 -8.54 1.39
CA LYS A 45 -4.97 -7.56 0.74
C LYS A 45 -5.56 -6.61 1.77
N MET A 46 -5.59 -5.33 1.44
CA MET A 46 -6.28 -4.29 2.20
C MET A 46 -7.17 -3.53 1.21
N ASN A 47 -8.44 -3.91 1.17
CA ASN A 47 -9.44 -3.21 0.36
C ASN A 47 -10.25 -2.37 1.33
N ILE A 48 -10.00 -1.07 1.31
CA ILE A 48 -10.53 -0.14 2.30
C ILE A 48 -11.43 0.85 1.60
N PHE A 49 -12.68 0.91 2.03
CA PHE A 49 -13.61 1.97 1.68
C PHE A 49 -13.88 2.81 2.92
N ILE A 50 -13.80 4.12 2.77
CA ILE A 50 -14.04 5.10 3.83
C ILE A 50 -15.21 5.97 3.42
N ARG A 51 -16.18 6.08 4.32
CA ARG A 51 -17.23 7.09 4.28
C ARG A 51 -17.13 7.98 5.50
N TRP A 52 -17.01 9.27 5.28
CA TRP A 52 -16.93 10.27 6.33
C TRP A 52 -18.16 11.16 6.35
N LEU A 53 -18.69 11.39 7.54
CA LEU A 53 -19.87 12.20 7.79
C LEU A 53 -19.42 13.49 8.49
N ALA A 54 -19.23 14.59 7.75
CA ALA A 54 -18.73 15.84 8.33
C ALA A 54 -19.55 16.36 9.51
N PRO A 55 -20.91 16.31 9.52
CA PRO A 55 -21.69 16.86 10.63
C PRO A 55 -21.39 16.19 11.97
N THR A 56 -21.06 14.89 11.97
CA THR A 56 -20.79 14.11 13.19
C THR A 56 -19.31 13.76 13.37
N LYS A 57 -18.46 14.09 12.39
CA LYS A 57 -17.05 13.67 12.31
C LYS A 57 -16.88 12.15 12.44
N GLN A 58 -17.88 11.39 12.01
CA GLN A 58 -17.85 9.93 12.05
C GLN A 58 -17.20 9.39 10.78
N THR A 59 -16.26 8.46 10.96
CA THR A 59 -15.62 7.71 9.87
C THR A 59 -16.12 6.27 9.90
N ILE A 60 -16.82 5.87 8.85
CA ILE A 60 -17.24 4.50 8.61
C ILE A 60 -16.20 3.86 7.70
N ILE A 61 -15.63 2.74 8.15
CA ILE A 61 -14.57 2.01 7.45
C ILE A 61 -15.11 0.63 7.10
N LEU A 62 -15.07 0.31 5.80
CA LEU A 62 -15.37 -1.03 5.29
C LEU A 62 -14.08 -1.65 4.79
N ALA A 63 -13.60 -2.67 5.50
CA ALA A 63 -12.50 -3.52 5.07
C ALA A 63 -13.08 -4.83 4.52
N PHE A 64 -12.78 -5.15 3.25
CA PHE A 64 -13.28 -6.37 2.60
C PHE A 64 -12.16 -7.17 1.93
N ASP A 65 -12.43 -8.44 1.66
CA ASP A 65 -11.46 -9.44 1.16
C ASP A 65 -10.17 -9.56 1.97
N THR A 66 -10.20 -9.06 3.20
CA THR A 66 -9.07 -9.03 4.11
C THR A 66 -9.01 -10.39 4.81
N ARG A 67 -7.82 -11.01 4.85
CA ARG A 67 -7.59 -12.31 5.53
C ARG A 67 -6.57 -12.16 6.65
N SER A 68 -6.59 -13.09 7.62
CA SER A 68 -5.58 -13.15 8.68
C SER A 68 -4.17 -13.21 8.07
N PRO A 69 -3.19 -12.45 8.62
CA PRO A 69 -3.26 -11.68 9.86
C PRO A 69 -3.73 -10.23 9.69
N ILE A 70 -4.06 -9.78 8.48
CA ILE A 70 -4.38 -8.36 8.22
C ILE A 70 -5.69 -7.94 8.89
N THR A 71 -6.69 -8.82 8.91
CA THR A 71 -7.95 -8.61 9.65
C THR A 71 -7.76 -8.33 11.13
N GLU A 72 -6.70 -8.87 11.73
CA GLU A 72 -6.40 -8.68 13.15
C GLU A 72 -5.58 -7.41 13.40
N ARG A 73 -4.79 -6.97 12.39
CA ARG A 73 -3.99 -5.75 12.45
C ARG A 73 -4.83 -4.49 12.28
N ILE A 74 -5.79 -4.49 11.35
CA ILE A 74 -6.60 -3.30 11.04
C ILE A 74 -7.27 -2.71 12.30
N PRO A 75 -7.98 -3.47 13.15
CA PRO A 75 -8.55 -2.91 14.36
C PRO A 75 -7.48 -2.29 15.27
N GLY A 76 -6.34 -2.96 15.46
CA GLY A 76 -5.22 -2.48 16.29
C GLY A 76 -4.65 -1.15 15.82
N SER A 77 -4.44 -1.00 14.51
CA SER A 77 -3.89 0.22 13.90
C SER A 77 -4.86 1.40 13.91
N LEU A 78 -6.15 1.13 14.08
CA LEU A 78 -7.22 2.12 14.10
C LEU A 78 -7.74 2.43 15.52
N GLN A 79 -7.19 1.79 16.56
CA GLN A 79 -7.53 2.13 17.95
C GLN A 79 -7.05 3.54 18.28
N ASP A 80 -7.81 4.21 19.13
CA ASP A 80 -7.46 5.50 19.73
C ASP A 80 -6.95 6.55 18.71
N PRO A 81 -7.76 6.93 17.70
CA PRO A 81 -7.33 7.86 16.65
C PRO A 81 -6.97 9.27 17.16
N GLY A 82 -7.20 9.57 18.45
CA GLY A 82 -7.14 10.91 19.01
C GLY A 82 -8.36 11.72 18.57
N SER A 83 -9.02 12.40 19.51
CA SER A 83 -10.25 13.16 19.23
C SER A 83 -10.08 14.20 18.12
N ASN A 84 -8.86 14.71 17.93
CA ASN A 84 -8.56 15.75 16.95
C ASN A 84 -8.47 15.22 15.51
N SER A 85 -8.10 13.95 15.32
CA SER A 85 -7.92 13.35 13.99
C SER A 85 -9.25 13.02 13.31
N LEU A 86 -10.33 12.86 14.07
CA LEU A 86 -11.66 12.52 13.54
C LEU A 86 -12.24 13.58 12.59
N GLY A 87 -11.71 14.81 12.63
CA GLY A 87 -12.05 15.87 11.69
C GLY A 87 -11.57 15.60 10.27
N ASP A 88 -10.62 14.69 10.06
CA ASP A 88 -9.95 14.45 8.80
C ASP A 88 -9.99 12.95 8.43
N PRO A 89 -10.80 12.51 7.46
CA PRO A 89 -10.99 11.09 7.18
C PRO A 89 -9.74 10.37 6.67
N PHE A 90 -8.70 11.10 6.26
CA PHE A 90 -7.46 10.52 5.78
C PHE A 90 -6.58 9.98 6.92
N TRP A 91 -6.93 10.23 8.19
CA TRP A 91 -6.26 9.63 9.36
C TRP A 91 -6.18 8.10 9.26
N VAL A 92 -7.22 7.47 8.69
CA VAL A 92 -7.30 6.00 8.50
C VAL A 92 -6.19 5.53 7.57
N TYR A 93 -6.00 6.22 6.43
CA TYR A 93 -4.95 5.88 5.49
C TYR A 93 -3.56 6.12 6.07
N ALA A 94 -3.36 7.16 6.88
CA ALA A 94 -2.07 7.40 7.52
C ALA A 94 -1.67 6.22 8.44
N ARG A 95 -2.63 5.65 9.18
CA ARG A 95 -2.42 4.47 10.02
C ARG A 95 -2.16 3.21 9.20
N LEU A 96 -3.02 2.91 8.23
CA LEU A 96 -2.89 1.70 7.41
C LEU A 96 -1.68 1.73 6.48
N ALA A 97 -1.25 2.92 6.04
CA ALA A 97 -0.06 3.07 5.21
C ALA A 97 1.22 2.73 5.99
N ALA A 98 1.27 2.97 7.31
CA ALA A 98 2.38 2.55 8.13
C ALA A 98 2.51 1.01 8.16
N ASP A 99 1.40 0.29 8.37
CA ASP A 99 1.39 -1.17 8.31
C ASP A 99 1.77 -1.70 6.93
N LEU A 100 1.33 -1.01 5.88
CA LEU A 100 1.66 -1.35 4.50
C LEU A 100 3.16 -1.22 4.24
N VAL A 101 3.81 -0.17 4.75
CA VAL A 101 5.27 0.02 4.65
C VAL A 101 5.98 -1.17 5.28
N ASP A 102 5.58 -1.59 6.48
CA ASP A 102 6.21 -2.73 7.17
C ASP A 102 6.03 -4.05 6.41
N LEU A 103 4.85 -4.28 5.85
CA LEU A 103 4.57 -5.46 5.04
C LEU A 103 5.41 -5.47 3.75
N GLN A 104 5.51 -4.33 3.07
CA GLN A 104 6.29 -4.20 1.85
C GLN A 104 7.80 -4.31 2.11
N ASP A 105 8.31 -3.70 3.19
CA ASP A 105 9.70 -3.85 3.60
C ASP A 105 10.03 -5.33 3.87
N SER A 106 9.17 -6.02 4.63
CA SER A 106 9.32 -7.45 4.88
C SER A 106 9.33 -8.29 3.60
N ALA A 107 8.45 -7.99 2.64
CA ALA A 107 8.41 -8.67 1.35
C ALA A 107 9.68 -8.44 0.52
N VAL A 108 10.17 -7.20 0.46
CA VAL A 108 11.42 -6.85 -0.24
C VAL A 108 12.62 -7.56 0.40
N TRP A 109 12.72 -7.57 1.74
CA TRP A 109 13.78 -8.27 2.45
C TRP A 109 13.73 -9.78 2.27
N ALA A 110 12.54 -10.39 2.22
CA ALA A 110 12.41 -11.81 1.97
C ALA A 110 13.04 -12.20 0.62
N ILE A 111 12.78 -11.43 -0.45
CA ILE A 111 13.40 -11.65 -1.76
C ILE A 111 14.92 -11.42 -1.70
N ARG A 112 15.36 -10.33 -1.08
CA ARG A 112 16.79 -10.01 -0.96
C ARG A 112 17.56 -11.11 -0.23
N ASN A 113 17.00 -11.67 0.84
CA ASN A 113 17.62 -12.75 1.58
C ASN A 113 17.74 -14.02 0.73
N LYS A 114 16.76 -14.30 -0.15
CA LYS A 114 16.84 -15.42 -1.10
C LYS A 114 17.92 -15.22 -2.16
N VAL A 115 17.98 -14.03 -2.75
CA VAL A 115 19.04 -13.68 -3.72
C VAL A 115 20.41 -13.79 -3.06
N ARG A 116 20.58 -13.24 -1.87
CA ARG A 116 21.85 -13.33 -1.12
C ARG A 116 22.23 -14.77 -0.81
N ALA A 117 21.28 -15.61 -0.43
CA ALA A 117 21.55 -17.03 -0.17
C ALA A 117 22.07 -17.74 -1.42
N ILE A 118 21.50 -17.46 -2.59
CA ILE A 118 21.96 -17.97 -3.89
C ILE A 118 23.36 -17.44 -4.23
N GLU A 119 23.60 -16.14 -4.08
CA GLU A 119 24.88 -15.50 -4.42
C GLU A 119 26.04 -15.98 -3.53
N THR A 120 25.75 -16.30 -2.28
CA THR A 120 26.73 -16.75 -1.28
C THR A 120 26.88 -18.27 -1.24
N GLU A 121 26.06 -19.01 -1.98
CA GLU A 121 26.19 -20.45 -2.11
C GLU A 121 27.55 -20.80 -2.72
N ARG A 122 28.26 -21.74 -2.10
CA ARG A 122 29.62 -22.10 -2.50
C ARG A 122 29.59 -22.65 -3.92
N LYS A 123 30.30 -21.98 -4.84
CA LYS A 123 30.43 -22.48 -6.22
C LYS A 123 31.10 -23.86 -6.19
N PRO A 124 30.50 -24.88 -6.80
CA PRO A 124 31.10 -26.21 -6.83
C PRO A 124 32.45 -26.16 -7.56
N ILE A 125 33.38 -27.02 -7.15
CA ILE A 125 34.64 -27.22 -7.87
C ILE A 125 34.30 -27.88 -9.20
N GLY A 126 34.45 -27.15 -10.31
CA GLY A 126 34.15 -27.62 -11.66
C GLY A 126 33.02 -26.84 -12.33
N LYS A 127 32.26 -27.49 -13.23
CA LYS A 127 31.19 -26.84 -13.98
C LYS A 127 30.03 -26.47 -13.03
N PRO A 128 29.57 -25.21 -13.01
CA PRO A 128 28.41 -24.83 -12.20
C PRO A 128 27.17 -25.60 -12.66
N GLN A 129 26.41 -26.12 -11.70
CA GLN A 129 25.09 -26.74 -11.92
C GLN A 129 24.04 -25.95 -11.14
N PRO A 130 23.65 -24.76 -11.64
CA PRO A 130 22.66 -23.93 -10.95
C PRO A 130 21.28 -24.57 -11.03
N ASP A 131 20.51 -24.46 -9.95
CA ASP A 131 19.08 -24.80 -9.95
C ASP A 131 18.29 -23.71 -10.69
N TYR A 132 18.21 -23.83 -12.02
CA TYR A 132 17.49 -22.87 -12.87
C TYR A 132 16.03 -22.70 -12.50
N ARG A 133 15.37 -23.76 -11.98
CA ARG A 133 13.98 -23.68 -11.56
C ARG A 133 13.86 -22.80 -10.33
N HIS A 134 14.71 -23.02 -9.33
CA HIS A 134 14.76 -22.19 -8.14
C HIS A 134 15.08 -20.73 -8.47
N LEU A 135 16.08 -20.47 -9.33
CA LEU A 135 16.43 -19.12 -9.79
C LEU A 135 15.24 -18.43 -10.46
N HIS A 136 14.55 -19.13 -11.34
CA HIS A 136 13.39 -18.60 -12.05
C HIS A 136 12.21 -18.31 -11.11
N ASP A 137 12.00 -19.17 -10.10
CA ASP A 137 10.97 -18.95 -9.09
C ASP A 137 11.28 -17.70 -8.25
N VAL A 138 12.52 -17.55 -7.78
CA VAL A 138 12.97 -16.33 -7.06
C VAL A 138 12.78 -15.08 -7.93
N ALA A 139 13.17 -15.13 -9.20
CA ALA A 139 12.98 -14.01 -10.13
C ALA A 139 11.50 -13.64 -10.31
N ARG A 140 10.63 -14.63 -10.52
CA ARG A 140 9.17 -14.40 -10.61
C ARG A 140 8.62 -13.76 -9.33
N HIS A 141 9.08 -14.21 -8.17
CA HIS A 141 8.65 -13.64 -6.89
C HIS A 141 9.14 -12.20 -6.72
N ALA A 142 10.35 -11.88 -7.14
CA ALA A 142 10.88 -10.52 -7.16
C ALA A 142 10.02 -9.59 -8.03
N ILE A 143 9.66 -10.04 -9.24
CA ILE A 143 8.78 -9.30 -10.16
C ILE A 143 7.45 -8.97 -9.48
N HIS A 144 6.78 -9.96 -8.88
CA HIS A 144 5.49 -9.70 -8.22
C HIS A 144 5.57 -8.78 -7.01
N VAL A 145 6.63 -8.87 -6.20
CA VAL A 145 6.85 -7.93 -5.09
C VAL A 145 7.01 -6.51 -5.64
N SER A 146 7.81 -6.34 -6.69
CA SER A 146 8.01 -5.05 -7.36
C SER A 146 6.71 -4.48 -7.96
N GLU A 147 5.92 -5.30 -8.65
CA GLU A 147 4.60 -4.92 -9.18
C GLU A 147 3.69 -4.41 -8.06
N SER A 148 3.59 -5.17 -6.96
CA SER A 148 2.72 -4.81 -5.83
C SER A 148 3.18 -3.52 -5.12
N LEU A 149 4.50 -3.30 -5.02
CA LEU A 149 5.08 -2.10 -4.43
C LEU A 149 4.86 -0.86 -5.31
N ASN A 150 4.91 -1.02 -6.64
CA ASN A 150 4.59 0.05 -7.58
C ASN A 150 3.13 0.48 -7.45
N VAL A 151 2.19 -0.48 -7.45
CA VAL A 151 0.76 -0.21 -7.26
C VAL A 151 0.50 0.48 -5.92
N ALA A 152 1.16 0.04 -4.84
CA ALA A 152 1.06 0.68 -3.54
C ALA A 152 1.54 2.14 -3.56
N THR A 153 2.66 2.41 -4.24
CA THR A 153 3.22 3.77 -4.38
C THR A 153 2.28 4.68 -5.17
N GLU A 154 1.74 4.20 -6.28
CA GLU A 154 0.76 4.94 -7.11
C GLU A 154 -0.54 5.20 -6.36
N THR A 155 -1.03 4.22 -5.60
CA THR A 155 -2.23 4.37 -4.77
C THR A 155 -2.00 5.43 -3.69
N MET A 156 -0.84 5.45 -3.04
CA MET A 156 -0.49 6.48 -2.06
C MET A 156 -0.40 7.89 -2.66
N GLU A 157 0.13 8.02 -3.87
CA GLU A 157 0.13 9.30 -4.61
C GLU A 157 -1.32 9.77 -4.85
N GLY A 158 -2.21 8.86 -5.27
CA GLY A 158 -3.63 9.16 -5.42
C GLY A 158 -4.32 9.59 -4.13
N ILE A 159 -3.99 8.95 -3.00
CA ILE A 159 -4.49 9.33 -1.67
C ILE A 159 -4.02 10.74 -1.30
N LEU A 160 -2.75 11.09 -1.53
CA LEU A 160 -2.22 12.43 -1.28
C LEU A 160 -2.94 13.50 -2.11
N VAL A 161 -3.20 13.23 -3.39
CA VAL A 161 -3.98 14.13 -4.26
C VAL A 161 -5.41 14.31 -3.73
N GLN A 162 -6.07 13.23 -3.34
CA GLN A 162 -7.41 13.30 -2.75
C GLN A 162 -7.42 14.06 -1.42
N HIS A 163 -6.38 13.90 -0.61
CA HIS A 163 -6.23 14.62 0.65
C HIS A 163 -6.05 16.13 0.41
N ASN A 164 -5.20 16.54 -0.54
CA ASN A 164 -5.08 17.95 -0.94
C ASN A 164 -6.41 18.54 -1.44
N ASN A 165 -7.17 17.77 -2.21
CA ASN A 165 -8.51 18.18 -2.64
C ASN A 165 -9.46 18.34 -1.44
N PHE A 166 -9.39 17.45 -0.46
CA PHE A 166 -10.17 17.57 0.78
C PHE A 166 -9.79 18.81 1.61
N LEU A 167 -8.50 19.13 1.70
CA LEU A 167 -8.02 20.31 2.45
C LEU A 167 -8.33 21.64 1.76
N SER A 168 -8.45 21.64 0.43
CA SER A 168 -8.83 22.84 -0.34
C SER A 168 -10.34 23.09 -0.40
N GLN A 169 -11.15 22.09 -0.06
CA GLN A 169 -12.59 22.25 0.09
C GLN A 169 -12.91 22.97 1.40
N ASN A 170 -13.77 23.99 1.36
CA ASN A 170 -14.29 24.65 2.55
C ASN A 170 -15.63 24.01 2.92
N PHE A 171 -15.63 22.87 3.62
CA PHE A 171 -16.89 22.34 4.13
C PHE A 171 -17.38 23.18 5.32
N PRO A 172 -18.66 23.58 5.39
CA PRO A 172 -19.21 24.39 6.50
C PRO A 172 -18.99 23.78 7.89
N PHE A 173 -18.78 22.46 7.95
CA PHE A 173 -18.60 21.67 9.18
C PHE A 173 -17.16 21.17 9.38
N GLN A 174 -16.25 21.47 8.46
CA GLN A 174 -14.83 21.12 8.54
C GLN A 174 -14.08 22.22 9.28
N LYS A 175 -14.28 22.26 10.61
CA LYS A 175 -13.21 22.72 11.50
C LYS A 175 -12.30 21.52 11.76
N THR A 176 -11.51 21.15 10.74
CA THR A 176 -10.30 20.36 10.96
C THR A 176 -9.33 21.23 11.75
N ASN A 177 -8.61 20.62 12.69
CA ASN A 177 -7.47 21.29 13.28
C ASN A 177 -6.37 21.28 12.20
N THR A 178 -6.00 22.46 11.69
CA THR A 178 -5.00 22.61 10.62
C THR A 178 -3.73 21.84 10.94
N ASP A 179 -3.25 21.91 12.18
CA ASP A 179 -2.04 21.21 12.62
C ASP A 179 -2.18 19.68 12.48
N THR A 180 -3.36 19.14 12.84
CA THR A 180 -3.63 17.70 12.76
C THR A 180 -3.76 17.21 11.32
N SER A 181 -4.44 17.98 10.46
CA SER A 181 -4.55 17.65 9.03
C SER A 181 -3.18 17.71 8.34
N GLU A 182 -2.34 18.68 8.70
CA GLU A 182 -0.96 18.72 8.22
C GLU A 182 -0.13 17.52 8.71
N ASP A 183 -0.28 17.10 9.97
CA ASP A 183 0.38 15.91 10.49
C ASP A 183 -0.03 14.64 9.73
N ILE A 184 -1.33 14.47 9.46
CA ILE A 184 -1.86 13.37 8.65
C ILE A 184 -1.25 13.43 7.24
N HIS A 185 -1.17 14.61 6.63
CA HIS A 185 -0.56 14.79 5.32
C HIS A 185 0.92 14.39 5.32
N ARG A 186 1.69 14.85 6.33
CA ARG A 186 3.10 14.50 6.51
C ARG A 186 3.30 12.99 6.68
N GLN A 187 2.44 12.32 7.45
CA GLN A 187 2.50 10.87 7.64
C GLN A 187 2.24 10.09 6.35
N LEU A 188 1.23 10.51 5.56
CA LEU A 188 0.95 9.91 4.25
C LEU A 188 2.12 10.09 3.29
N LEU A 189 2.69 11.30 3.23
CA LEU A 189 3.86 11.61 2.40
C LEU A 189 5.06 10.77 2.82
N PHE A 190 5.34 10.69 4.11
CA PHE A 190 6.41 9.84 4.65
C PHE A 190 6.24 8.38 4.23
N CYS A 191 5.04 7.82 4.35
CA CYS A 191 4.78 6.43 3.94
C CYS A 191 5.00 6.25 2.42
N LYS A 192 4.52 7.18 1.60
CA LYS A 192 4.74 7.16 0.15
C LYS A 192 6.23 7.21 -0.22
N ASP A 193 6.99 8.05 0.46
CA ASP A 193 8.44 8.18 0.23
C ASP A 193 9.19 6.94 0.71
N MET A 194 8.76 6.32 1.81
CA MET A 194 9.28 5.02 2.26
C MET A 194 9.04 3.92 1.23
N LEU A 195 7.81 3.78 0.72
CA LEU A 195 7.50 2.82 -0.36
C LEU A 195 8.35 3.08 -1.61
N SER A 196 8.51 4.36 -1.98
CA SER A 196 9.37 4.77 -3.10
C SER A 196 10.84 4.40 -2.85
N SER A 197 11.33 4.56 -1.62
CA SER A 197 12.68 4.15 -1.24
C SER A 197 12.88 2.65 -1.35
N LEU A 198 11.90 1.85 -0.90
CA LEU A 198 11.93 0.39 -1.04
C LEU A 198 12.01 -0.04 -2.50
N ARG A 199 11.32 0.68 -3.40
CA ARG A 199 11.40 0.44 -4.85
C ARG A 199 12.81 0.64 -5.39
N HIS A 200 13.53 1.66 -4.92
CA HIS A 200 14.92 1.89 -5.32
C HIS A 200 15.91 0.89 -4.69
N ARG A 201 15.54 0.25 -3.57
CA ARG A 201 16.34 -0.80 -2.92
C ARG A 201 16.08 -2.20 -3.49
N HIS A 202 15.02 -2.38 -4.27
CA HIS A 202 14.76 -3.58 -5.05
C HIS A 202 15.74 -3.60 -6.23
N PHE A 203 16.81 -4.40 -6.09
CA PHE A 203 17.89 -4.72 -7.06
C PHE A 203 17.93 -3.97 -8.41
N PRO A 204 19.09 -3.44 -8.83
CA PRO A 204 19.28 -2.96 -10.19
C PRO A 204 19.32 -4.15 -11.15
N LEU A 205 18.18 -4.61 -11.65
CA LEU A 205 18.07 -5.55 -12.78
C LEU A 205 18.36 -4.85 -14.13
N ARG A 206 19.29 -3.89 -14.16
CA ARG A 206 19.81 -3.25 -15.38
C ARG A 206 21.26 -3.65 -15.62
N SER A 207 21.52 -4.95 -15.69
CA SER A 207 22.75 -5.50 -16.29
C SER A 207 22.73 -7.04 -16.25
N LEU A 208 21.89 -7.65 -17.09
CA LEU A 208 22.11 -8.99 -17.62
C LEU A 208 21.66 -9.00 -19.08
#